data_AF-A0A1M7APP5-F1
#
_entry.id   AF-A0A1M7APP5-F1
#
_cell.length_a   1.000
_cell.length_b   1.000
_cell.length_c   1.000
_cell.angle_alpha   90.00
_cell.angle_beta   90.00
_cell.angle_gamma   90.00
#
_symmetry.space_group_name_H-M   'P 1'
#
loop_
_entity.id
_entity.type
_entity.pdbx_description
1 polymer ?
#
loop_
_entity_poly.entity_id
_entity_poly.type
_entity_poly.pdbx_seq_one_letter_code
_entity_poly.pdbx_strand_id
1 'polypeptide(L)'
;MSQITESPFKTYFDATLDRCGFDEDLKAGILFFLGESIISANTNQLMNMFPDEQKIHQEFSRLFTLYATPSATYNPFEELNTAPIKQLIYTYNEVYVNIIRDKEFNFDQVVKEDLKTEIDESFVALFKGKEYKLITTHHLSTAFFKQIGAYINQFDLAYQDIYLAGVNYYQEKQRIDFEGTNLLNLNIIDSFSPLYTTLFHYPLLFTYYPNNLNGNHLFSSISQFLYLHTNTDIAKHIHAFHNHIFYEENPRRVRTGWEFEEIERGILISQTLHNALNIRQSPIARTRPDFLVSDNYLMKELKNESIPLDAFKELITRTIEEYYEINLNEVVEGKLNHAEFLQLLAIIFYETTAHTMIIKEWKTSLKVIK
;
A
#
# COMPACT_ATOMS: atom_id res chain seq x y z
N MET A 1 -37.70 -15.53 -3.83
CA MET A 1 -36.37 -15.66 -3.22
C MET A 1 -35.35 -15.33 -4.30
N SER A 2 -34.95 -14.07 -4.44
CA SER A 2 -33.77 -13.74 -5.26
C SER A 2 -32.56 -14.27 -4.50
N GLN A 3 -31.81 -15.19 -5.10
CA GLN A 3 -30.47 -15.49 -4.61
C GLN A 3 -29.71 -14.15 -4.62
N ILE A 4 -29.39 -13.61 -3.45
CA ILE A 4 -28.43 -12.52 -3.34
C ILE A 4 -27.11 -13.18 -3.73
N THR A 5 -26.75 -13.08 -5.00
CA THR A 5 -25.40 -13.42 -5.45
C THR A 5 -24.48 -12.42 -4.80
N GLU A 6 -23.67 -12.91 -3.86
CA GLU A 6 -22.60 -12.14 -3.21
C GLU A 6 -21.77 -11.42 -4.27
N SER A 7 -21.36 -10.17 -4.00
CA SER A 7 -20.60 -9.39 -4.96
C SER A 7 -19.29 -10.12 -5.33
N PRO A 8 -18.98 -10.33 -6.62
CA PRO A 8 -17.71 -10.93 -7.02
C PRO A 8 -16.48 -10.18 -6.48
N PHE A 9 -16.57 -8.85 -6.36
CA PHE A 9 -15.49 -8.05 -5.79
C PHE A 9 -15.36 -8.29 -4.29
N LYS A 10 -16.49 -8.44 -3.56
CA LYS A 10 -16.45 -8.79 -2.13
C LYS A 10 -15.70 -10.09 -1.92
N THR A 11 -16.08 -11.16 -2.62
CA THR A 11 -15.39 -12.46 -2.50
C THR A 11 -13.89 -12.34 -2.81
N TYR A 12 -13.52 -11.58 -3.85
CA TYR A 12 -12.13 -11.35 -4.21
C TYR A 12 -11.37 -10.56 -3.13
N PHE A 13 -11.96 -9.48 -2.63
CA PHE A 13 -11.32 -8.57 -1.70
C PHE A 13 -11.21 -9.18 -0.31
N ASP A 14 -12.23 -9.87 0.18
CA ASP A 14 -12.18 -10.61 1.45
C ASP A 14 -11.07 -11.67 1.42
N ALA A 15 -11.00 -12.46 0.35
CA ALA A 15 -9.93 -13.44 0.18
C ALA A 15 -8.54 -12.78 0.11
N THR A 16 -8.45 -11.55 -0.42
CA THR A 16 -7.20 -10.78 -0.41
C THR A 16 -6.83 -10.35 1.00
N LEU A 17 -7.78 -9.80 1.77
CA LEU A 17 -7.54 -9.39 3.15
C LEU A 17 -7.15 -10.58 4.05
N ASP A 18 -7.74 -11.75 3.82
CA ASP A 18 -7.35 -12.99 4.49
C ASP A 18 -5.92 -13.39 4.14
N ARG A 19 -5.55 -13.34 2.84
CA ARG A 19 -4.16 -13.60 2.40
C ARG A 19 -3.16 -12.59 2.95
N CYS A 20 -3.56 -11.35 3.20
CA CYS A 20 -2.72 -10.38 3.87
C CYS A 20 -2.36 -10.80 5.31
N GLY A 21 -3.14 -11.70 5.91
CA GLY A 21 -2.96 -12.12 7.31
C GLY A 21 -3.38 -11.03 8.30
N PHE A 22 -4.37 -10.21 7.93
CA PHE A 22 -4.89 -9.16 8.81
C PHE A 22 -5.83 -9.74 9.86
N ASP A 23 -5.84 -9.13 11.05
CA ASP A 23 -6.82 -9.43 12.09
C ASP A 23 -8.17 -8.75 11.77
N GLU A 24 -9.21 -9.15 12.50
CA GLU A 24 -10.58 -8.69 12.26
C GLU A 24 -10.76 -7.18 12.49
N ASP A 25 -10.00 -6.61 13.43
CA ASP A 25 -9.99 -5.16 13.65
C ASP A 25 -9.40 -4.43 12.44
N LEU A 26 -8.23 -4.86 11.96
CA LEU A 26 -7.62 -4.24 10.79
C LEU A 26 -8.50 -4.37 9.54
N LYS A 27 -9.13 -5.54 9.32
CA LYS A 27 -10.08 -5.75 8.22
C LYS A 27 -11.28 -4.81 8.32
N ALA A 28 -11.92 -4.70 9.49
CA ALA A 28 -13.05 -3.82 9.71
C ALA A 28 -12.70 -2.34 9.43
N GLY A 29 -11.55 -1.87 9.93
CA GLY A 29 -11.09 -0.51 9.67
C GLY A 29 -10.80 -0.22 8.21
N ILE A 30 -10.14 -1.15 7.51
CA ILE A 30 -9.87 -1.04 6.07
C ILE A 30 -11.20 -0.99 5.29
N LEU A 31 -12.16 -1.85 5.60
CA LEU A 31 -13.44 -1.90 4.91
C LEU A 31 -14.28 -0.64 5.12
N PHE A 32 -14.32 -0.12 6.36
CA PHE A 32 -14.98 1.14 6.65
C PHE A 32 -14.35 2.27 5.83
N PHE A 33 -13.01 2.43 5.93
CA PHE A 33 -12.33 3.52 5.24
C PHE A 33 -12.35 3.36 3.71
N LEU A 34 -12.37 2.12 3.20
CA LEU A 34 -12.56 1.87 1.77
C LEU A 34 -13.90 2.43 1.28
N GLY A 35 -14.98 2.24 2.04
CA GLY A 35 -16.28 2.85 1.74
C GLY A 35 -16.25 4.37 1.85
N GLU A 36 -15.61 4.88 2.90
CA GLU A 36 -15.49 6.32 3.16
C GLU A 36 -14.69 7.05 2.06
N SER A 37 -13.59 6.44 1.61
CA SER A 37 -12.61 7.12 0.78
C SER A 37 -12.81 6.85 -0.72
N ILE A 38 -13.80 6.03 -1.12
CA ILE A 38 -13.89 5.50 -2.48
C ILE A 38 -14.02 6.58 -3.56
N ILE A 39 -14.61 7.73 -3.24
CA ILE A 39 -14.68 8.85 -4.18
C ILE A 39 -13.35 9.59 -4.21
N SER A 40 -12.87 10.05 -3.05
CA SER A 40 -11.62 10.81 -2.95
C SER A 40 -10.45 10.05 -3.58
N ALA A 41 -10.36 8.73 -3.36
CA ALA A 41 -9.31 7.88 -3.91
C ALA A 41 -9.32 7.75 -5.43
N ASN A 42 -10.50 7.80 -6.06
CA ASN A 42 -10.67 7.41 -7.47
C ASN A 42 -11.04 8.59 -8.39
N THR A 43 -11.25 9.79 -7.83
CA THR A 43 -11.74 10.96 -8.58
C THR A 43 -10.82 11.34 -9.73
N ASN A 44 -9.53 11.53 -9.46
CA ASN A 44 -8.57 11.93 -10.49
C ASN A 44 -8.48 10.90 -11.63
N GLN A 45 -8.51 9.61 -11.30
CA GLN A 45 -8.41 8.53 -12.29
C GLN A 45 -9.66 8.48 -13.17
N LEU A 46 -10.86 8.56 -12.60
CA LEU A 46 -12.10 8.57 -13.37
C LEU A 46 -12.24 9.80 -14.27
N MET A 47 -11.87 10.99 -13.77
CA MET A 47 -11.87 12.22 -14.58
C MET A 47 -10.87 12.17 -15.75
N ASN A 48 -9.75 11.46 -15.58
CA ASN A 48 -8.78 11.25 -16.67
C ASN A 48 -9.26 10.20 -17.69
N MET A 49 -10.04 9.21 -17.26
CA MET A 49 -10.53 8.14 -18.12
C MET A 49 -11.77 8.53 -18.91
N PHE A 50 -12.64 9.37 -18.34
CA PHE A 50 -13.94 9.72 -18.91
C PHE A 50 -14.09 11.23 -19.03
N PRO A 51 -14.34 11.76 -20.24
CA PRO A 51 -14.56 13.19 -20.42
C PRO A 51 -16.00 13.64 -20.11
N ASP A 52 -16.93 12.69 -19.92
CA ASP A 52 -18.36 12.94 -19.75
C ASP A 52 -18.77 12.84 -18.27
N GLU A 53 -19.42 13.88 -17.76
CA GLU A 53 -19.84 14.00 -16.34
C GLU A 53 -20.88 12.94 -15.96
N GLN A 54 -21.84 12.65 -16.85
CA GLN A 54 -22.84 11.63 -16.59
C GLN A 54 -22.19 10.24 -16.46
N LYS A 55 -21.19 9.96 -17.29
CA LYS A 55 -20.41 8.73 -17.22
C LYS A 55 -19.62 8.66 -15.91
N ILE A 56 -18.96 9.74 -15.49
CA ILE A 56 -18.25 9.81 -14.21
C ILE A 56 -19.19 9.47 -13.04
N HIS A 57 -20.39 10.04 -12.99
CA HIS A 57 -21.39 9.74 -11.96
C HIS A 57 -21.85 8.28 -11.96
N GLN A 58 -22.02 7.67 -13.15
CA GLN A 58 -22.36 6.26 -13.28
C GLN A 58 -21.24 5.36 -12.74
N GLU A 59 -19.98 5.68 -13.04
CA GLU A 59 -18.84 4.92 -12.56
C GLU A 59 -18.63 5.06 -11.05
N PHE A 60 -18.82 6.26 -10.48
CA PHE A 60 -18.82 6.41 -9.01
C PHE A 60 -19.94 5.61 -8.34
N SER A 61 -21.15 5.60 -8.91
CA SER A 61 -22.25 4.77 -8.41
C SER A 61 -21.93 3.27 -8.44
N ARG A 62 -21.26 2.83 -9.52
CA ARG A 62 -20.76 1.46 -9.64
C ARG A 62 -19.69 1.15 -8.58
N LEU A 63 -18.75 2.06 -8.33
CA LEU A 63 -17.73 1.87 -7.30
C LEU A 63 -18.34 1.80 -5.90
N PHE A 64 -19.26 2.69 -5.54
CA PHE A 64 -19.97 2.66 -4.26
C PHE A 64 -20.64 1.31 -3.99
N THR A 65 -21.20 0.69 -5.03
CA THR A 65 -21.94 -0.58 -4.91
C THR A 65 -21.06 -1.80 -5.18
N LEU A 66 -19.75 -1.61 -5.38
CA LEU A 66 -18.87 -2.68 -5.83
C LEU A 66 -18.68 -3.75 -4.75
N TYR A 67 -18.47 -3.36 -3.50
CA TYR A 67 -18.31 -4.31 -2.40
C TYR A 67 -19.66 -4.80 -1.86
N ALA A 68 -20.59 -3.88 -1.58
CA ALA A 68 -21.93 -4.20 -1.13
C ALA A 68 -22.96 -3.21 -1.68
N THR A 69 -24.19 -3.68 -1.87
CA THR A 69 -25.31 -2.86 -2.34
C THR A 69 -26.16 -2.40 -1.15
N PRO A 70 -26.46 -1.09 -1.02
CA PRO A 70 -27.32 -0.59 0.04
C PRO A 70 -28.71 -1.24 0.05
N SER A 71 -29.26 -1.45 1.24
CA SER A 71 -30.65 -1.84 1.43
C SER A 71 -31.54 -0.61 1.61
N ALA A 72 -32.76 -0.63 1.05
CA ALA A 72 -33.72 0.45 1.25
C ALA A 72 -34.32 0.47 2.68
N THR A 73 -34.19 -0.61 3.43
CA THR A 73 -34.84 -0.79 4.74
C THR A 73 -33.85 -0.78 5.90
N TYR A 74 -32.56 -0.66 5.63
CA TYR A 74 -31.52 -0.81 6.64
C TYR A 74 -30.32 0.07 6.31
N ASN A 75 -29.91 0.89 7.28
CA ASN A 75 -28.77 1.77 7.19
C ASN A 75 -27.80 1.50 8.37
N PRO A 76 -26.70 0.76 8.15
CA PRO A 76 -25.78 0.39 9.24
C PRO A 76 -25.06 1.59 9.87
N PHE A 77 -25.02 2.74 9.17
CA PHE A 77 -24.49 3.98 9.73
C PHE A 77 -25.30 4.48 10.92
N GLU A 78 -26.61 4.21 10.98
CA GLU A 78 -27.48 4.64 12.08
C GLU A 78 -27.21 3.86 13.39
N GLU A 79 -26.52 2.73 13.30
CA GLU A 79 -26.09 1.96 14.48
C GLU A 79 -24.83 2.53 15.14
N LEU A 80 -24.06 3.34 14.40
CA LEU A 80 -22.77 3.83 14.86
C LEU A 80 -22.87 5.23 15.45
N ASN A 81 -22.35 5.41 16.66
CA ASN A 81 -21.91 6.74 17.07
C ASN A 81 -20.61 7.07 16.30
N THR A 82 -20.67 8.06 15.42
CA THR A 82 -19.53 8.35 14.52
C THR A 82 -18.54 9.37 15.07
N ALA A 83 -18.77 9.89 16.29
CA ALA A 83 -17.86 10.85 16.92
C ALA A 83 -16.42 10.30 17.10
N PRO A 84 -16.21 9.05 17.58
CA PRO A 84 -14.85 8.50 17.71
C PRO A 84 -14.14 8.34 16.36
N ILE A 85 -14.86 7.93 15.32
CA ILE A 85 -14.32 7.78 13.96
C ILE A 85 -13.90 9.14 13.41
N LYS A 86 -14.77 10.16 13.56
CA LYS A 86 -14.46 11.55 13.20
C LYS A 86 -13.19 12.04 13.92
N GLN A 87 -13.09 11.76 15.22
CA GLN A 87 -11.92 12.10 16.02
C GLN A 87 -10.64 11.49 15.47
N LEU A 88 -10.67 10.21 15.12
CA LEU A 88 -9.51 9.51 14.56
C LEU A 88 -9.11 10.05 13.18
N ILE A 89 -10.06 10.33 12.29
CA ILE A 89 -9.76 10.91 10.96
C ILE A 89 -9.10 12.29 11.10
N TYR A 90 -9.64 13.14 11.98
CA TYR A 90 -9.09 14.47 12.22
C TYR A 90 -7.70 14.38 12.85
N THR A 91 -7.54 13.52 13.86
CA THR A 91 -6.26 13.30 14.55
C THR A 91 -5.20 12.70 13.63
N TYR A 92 -5.58 11.77 12.74
CA TYR A 92 -4.68 11.22 11.73
C TYR A 92 -4.06 12.33 10.89
N ASN A 93 -4.90 13.27 10.44
CA ASN A 93 -4.50 14.38 9.59
C ASN A 93 -3.51 15.30 10.31
N GLU A 94 -3.77 15.63 11.57
CA GLU A 94 -2.84 16.38 12.42
C GLU A 94 -1.50 15.65 12.57
N VAL A 95 -1.53 14.36 12.90
CA VAL A 95 -0.32 13.55 13.06
C VAL A 95 0.47 13.47 11.75
N TYR A 96 -0.19 13.18 10.63
CA TYR A 96 0.49 13.02 9.35
C TYR A 96 1.09 14.34 8.86
N VAL A 97 0.30 15.40 8.82
CA VAL A 97 0.71 16.67 8.19
C VAL A 97 1.61 17.50 9.10
N ASN A 98 1.29 17.60 10.38
CA ASN A 98 1.99 18.50 11.28
C ASN A 98 3.08 17.81 12.09
N ILE A 99 2.88 16.56 12.51
CA ILE A 99 3.87 15.87 13.36
C ILE A 99 4.91 15.13 12.51
N ILE A 100 4.48 14.34 11.53
CA ILE A 100 5.38 13.51 10.73
C ILE A 100 6.01 14.31 9.59
N ARG A 101 5.23 15.14 8.88
CA ARG A 101 5.70 15.94 7.75
C ARG A 101 6.19 17.34 8.13
N ASP A 102 5.97 17.77 9.37
CA ASP A 102 6.42 19.06 9.91
C ASP A 102 6.04 20.28 9.04
N LYS A 103 4.74 20.38 8.71
CA LYS A 103 4.23 21.42 7.78
C LYS A 103 3.51 22.61 8.42
N GLU A 104 3.29 22.60 9.74
CA GLU A 104 2.57 23.67 10.47
C GLU A 104 1.21 24.07 9.82
N PHE A 105 0.44 23.11 9.33
CA PHE A 105 -0.83 23.32 8.66
C PHE A 105 -1.99 23.47 9.66
N ASN A 106 -2.79 24.53 9.54
CA ASN A 106 -3.93 24.74 10.42
C ASN A 106 -5.23 24.20 9.82
N PHE A 107 -5.65 22.99 10.22
CA PHE A 107 -6.89 22.38 9.76
C PHE A 107 -8.15 23.17 10.14
N ASP A 108 -8.14 23.90 11.26
CA ASP A 108 -9.30 24.69 11.72
C ASP A 108 -9.67 25.83 10.76
N GLN A 109 -8.75 26.25 9.89
CA GLN A 109 -9.00 27.31 8.92
C GLN A 109 -9.66 26.82 7.63
N VAL A 110 -9.59 25.52 7.34
CA VAL A 110 -10.03 24.93 6.07
C VAL A 110 -11.15 23.91 6.24
N VAL A 111 -11.29 23.32 7.43
CA VAL A 111 -12.34 22.36 7.76
C VAL A 111 -13.48 23.08 8.49
N LYS A 112 -14.74 22.80 8.14
CA LYS A 112 -15.91 23.36 8.83
C LYS A 112 -16.11 22.77 10.22
N GLU A 113 -16.73 23.53 11.13
CA GLU A 113 -16.94 23.18 12.55
C GLU A 113 -17.50 21.77 12.78
N ASP A 114 -18.42 21.30 11.94
CA ASP A 114 -19.03 19.96 12.08
C ASP A 114 -18.04 18.79 11.91
N LEU A 115 -16.96 19.01 11.15
CA LEU A 115 -15.87 18.07 10.95
C LEU A 115 -14.74 18.22 11.99
N LYS A 116 -14.67 19.37 12.67
CA LYS A 116 -13.69 19.60 13.74
C LYS A 116 -14.03 18.77 14.98
N THR A 117 -12.98 18.47 15.73
CA THR A 117 -13.05 17.64 16.94
C THR A 117 -11.74 17.77 17.71
N GLU A 118 -11.78 17.47 19.01
CA GLU A 118 -10.58 17.43 19.84
C GLU A 118 -9.61 16.37 19.33
N ILE A 119 -8.31 16.62 19.46
CA ILE A 119 -7.25 15.70 19.07
C ILE A 119 -7.19 14.54 20.07
N ASP A 120 -7.09 13.31 19.56
CA ASP A 120 -6.78 12.14 20.39
C ASP A 120 -5.29 12.13 20.74
N GLU A 121 -4.96 12.68 21.90
CA GLU A 121 -3.60 12.74 22.44
C GLU A 121 -2.95 11.36 22.61
N SER A 122 -3.76 10.31 22.82
CA SER A 122 -3.25 8.94 22.94
C SER A 122 -2.76 8.41 21.60
N PHE A 123 -3.45 8.76 20.51
CA PHE A 123 -3.02 8.45 19.15
C PHE A 123 -1.80 9.27 18.75
N VAL A 124 -1.78 10.57 19.06
CA VAL A 124 -0.63 11.47 18.83
C VAL A 124 0.65 10.93 19.49
N ALA A 125 0.54 10.43 20.73
CA ALA A 125 1.68 9.92 21.48
C ALA A 125 2.42 8.76 20.77
N LEU A 126 1.73 7.98 19.93
CA LEU A 126 2.33 6.87 19.17
C LEU A 126 3.34 7.34 18.12
N PHE A 127 3.19 8.59 17.62
CA PHE A 127 3.93 9.10 16.47
C PHE A 127 4.81 10.32 16.79
N LYS A 128 4.80 10.79 18.04
CA LYS A 128 5.63 11.92 18.47
C LYS A 128 7.12 11.61 18.25
N GLY A 129 7.80 12.49 17.53
CA GLY A 129 9.23 12.37 17.21
C GLY A 129 9.56 11.33 16.13
N LYS A 130 8.55 10.79 15.43
CA LYS A 130 8.77 9.93 14.27
C LYS A 130 9.01 10.77 13.01
N GLU A 131 9.95 10.33 12.19
CA GLU A 131 10.29 10.98 10.92
C GLU A 131 9.39 10.50 9.78
N TYR A 132 9.28 11.32 8.73
CA TYR A 132 8.61 10.94 7.49
C TYR A 132 9.39 9.84 6.75
N LYS A 133 9.04 8.59 7.04
CA LYS A 133 9.57 7.37 6.42
C LYS A 133 8.42 6.43 6.04
N LEU A 134 8.68 5.51 5.12
CA LEU A 134 7.70 4.51 4.67
C LEU A 134 7.11 3.71 5.83
N ILE A 135 7.95 3.29 6.78
CA ILE A 135 7.52 2.50 7.93
C ILE A 135 6.66 3.31 8.90
N THR A 136 6.98 4.59 9.11
CA THR A 136 6.18 5.49 9.93
C THR A 136 4.78 5.64 9.36
N THR A 137 4.65 5.90 8.06
CA THR A 137 3.33 6.07 7.44
C THR A 137 2.57 4.74 7.36
N HIS A 138 3.26 3.62 7.16
CA HIS A 138 2.67 2.28 7.25
C HIS A 138 2.07 2.01 8.64
N HIS A 139 2.83 2.28 9.71
CA HIS A 139 2.34 2.11 11.08
C HIS A 139 1.21 3.09 11.41
N LEU A 140 1.25 4.31 10.88
CA LEU A 140 0.17 5.28 11.02
C LEU A 140 -1.15 4.76 10.45
N SER A 141 -1.15 4.30 9.19
CA SER A 141 -2.34 3.72 8.57
C SER A 141 -2.79 2.45 9.30
N THR A 142 -1.85 1.59 9.72
CA THR A 142 -2.20 0.36 10.45
C THR A 142 -2.84 0.65 11.81
N ALA A 143 -2.28 1.56 12.60
CA ALA A 143 -2.84 1.96 13.90
C ALA A 143 -4.21 2.61 13.73
N PHE A 144 -4.36 3.47 12.72
CA PHE A 144 -5.63 4.11 12.38
C PHE A 144 -6.72 3.10 12.05
N PHE A 145 -6.47 2.19 11.10
CA PHE A 145 -7.44 1.16 10.73
C PHE A 145 -7.75 0.22 11.90
N LYS A 146 -6.74 -0.19 12.68
CA LYS A 146 -6.97 -1.02 13.87
C LYS A 146 -7.87 -0.33 14.89
N GLN A 147 -7.69 0.96 15.16
CA GLN A 147 -8.52 1.66 16.14
C GLN A 147 -9.94 1.90 15.65
N ILE A 148 -10.13 2.26 14.36
CA ILE A 148 -11.46 2.33 13.76
C ILE A 148 -12.15 0.97 13.82
N GLY A 149 -11.46 -0.09 13.42
CA GLY A 149 -12.04 -1.43 13.38
C GLY A 149 -12.36 -1.98 14.76
N ALA A 150 -11.46 -1.81 15.74
CA ALA A 150 -11.72 -2.21 17.12
C ALA A 150 -12.91 -1.47 17.74
N TYR A 151 -13.18 -0.23 17.30
CA TYR A 151 -14.39 0.49 17.67
C TYR A 151 -15.63 -0.11 16.99
N ILE A 152 -15.59 -0.30 15.68
CA ILE A 152 -16.72 -0.81 14.88
C ILE A 152 -17.09 -2.25 15.28
N ASN A 153 -16.11 -3.09 15.59
CA ASN A 153 -16.34 -4.48 15.98
C ASN A 153 -17.12 -4.62 17.30
N GLN A 154 -17.27 -3.55 18.10
CA GLN A 154 -18.14 -3.54 19.29
C GLN A 154 -19.63 -3.60 18.94
N PHE A 155 -19.99 -3.36 17.68
CA PHE A 155 -21.36 -3.35 17.18
C PHE A 155 -21.72 -4.65 16.43
N ASP A 156 -20.82 -5.63 16.37
CA ASP A 156 -21.03 -6.94 15.72
C ASP A 156 -21.56 -6.85 14.27
N LEU A 157 -21.19 -5.78 13.55
CA LEU A 157 -21.60 -5.56 12.16
C LEU A 157 -20.88 -6.52 11.21
N ALA A 158 -21.58 -7.03 10.20
CA ALA A 158 -20.94 -7.79 9.14
C ALA A 158 -20.11 -6.85 8.23
N TYR A 159 -19.07 -7.38 7.58
CA TYR A 159 -18.17 -6.60 6.72
C TYR A 159 -18.86 -5.76 5.63
N GLN A 160 -19.92 -6.30 5.03
CA GLN A 160 -20.74 -5.57 4.07
C GLN A 160 -21.39 -4.32 4.69
N ASP A 161 -21.86 -4.44 5.94
CA ASP A 161 -22.51 -3.37 6.67
C ASP A 161 -21.50 -2.34 7.16
N ILE A 162 -20.30 -2.78 7.55
CA ILE A 162 -19.15 -1.90 7.87
C ILE A 162 -18.75 -1.06 6.66
N TYR A 163 -18.59 -1.67 5.49
CA TYR A 163 -18.29 -0.94 4.25
C TYR A 163 -19.39 0.07 3.91
N LEU A 164 -20.67 -0.34 3.98
CA LEU A 164 -21.81 0.54 3.72
C LEU A 164 -21.89 1.70 4.73
N ALA A 165 -21.55 1.45 6.00
CA ALA A 165 -21.47 2.50 7.01
C ALA A 165 -20.40 3.55 6.65
N GLY A 166 -19.25 3.13 6.11
CA GLY A 166 -18.22 4.04 5.58
C GLY A 166 -18.73 4.87 4.40
N VAL A 167 -19.42 4.25 3.44
CA VAL A 167 -20.04 4.97 2.30
C VAL A 167 -21.03 6.04 2.78
N ASN A 168 -21.91 5.68 3.72
CA ASN A 168 -22.90 6.60 4.27
C ASN A 168 -22.25 7.70 5.11
N TYR A 169 -21.20 7.38 5.87
CA TYR A 169 -20.39 8.37 6.58
C TYR A 169 -19.83 9.42 5.62
N TYR A 170 -19.20 8.99 4.53
CA TYR A 170 -18.70 9.92 3.51
C TYR A 170 -19.81 10.79 2.92
N GLN A 171 -20.96 10.21 2.55
CA GLN A 171 -22.08 10.97 1.97
C GLN A 171 -22.60 12.05 2.92
N GLU A 172 -22.75 11.73 4.20
CA GLU A 172 -23.19 12.70 5.21
C GLU A 172 -22.15 13.81 5.43
N LYS A 173 -20.86 13.46 5.55
CA LYS A 173 -19.78 14.44 5.77
C LYS A 173 -19.54 15.33 4.55
N GLN A 174 -19.58 14.76 3.35
CA GLN A 174 -19.44 15.49 2.10
C GLN A 174 -20.55 16.54 1.91
N ARG A 175 -21.80 16.23 2.29
CA ARG A 175 -22.92 17.20 2.24
C ARG A 175 -22.68 18.42 3.12
N ILE A 176 -22.00 18.22 4.24
CA ILE A 176 -21.66 19.28 5.20
C ILE A 176 -20.46 20.09 4.69
N ASP A 177 -19.39 19.39 4.33
CA ASP A 177 -18.13 19.99 3.92
C ASP A 177 -17.39 19.11 2.90
N PHE A 178 -17.68 19.34 1.62
CA PHE A 178 -17.07 18.62 0.51
C PHE A 178 -15.55 18.80 0.46
N GLU A 179 -15.06 20.04 0.62
CA GLU A 179 -13.62 20.34 0.51
C GLU A 179 -12.86 19.79 1.71
N GLY A 180 -13.38 20.00 2.93
CA GLY A 180 -12.78 19.46 4.15
C GLY A 180 -12.76 17.93 4.17
N THR A 181 -13.86 17.27 3.82
CA THR A 181 -13.93 15.79 3.78
C THR A 181 -12.91 15.23 2.78
N ASN A 182 -12.82 15.80 1.58
CA ASN A 182 -11.85 15.35 0.59
C ASN A 182 -10.42 15.63 1.02
N LEU A 183 -10.13 16.79 1.62
CA LEU A 183 -8.80 17.10 2.14
C LEU A 183 -8.35 16.06 3.17
N LEU A 184 -9.22 15.75 4.14
CA LEU A 184 -8.92 14.79 5.21
C LEU A 184 -8.66 13.38 4.64
N ASN A 185 -9.50 12.93 3.70
CA ASN A 185 -9.36 11.63 3.07
C ASN A 185 -8.11 11.55 2.18
N LEU A 186 -7.85 12.58 1.38
CA LEU A 186 -6.69 12.61 0.47
C LEU A 186 -5.37 12.60 1.25
N ASN A 187 -5.27 13.30 2.37
CA ASN A 187 -4.09 13.21 3.23
C ASN A 187 -3.85 11.79 3.76
N ILE A 188 -4.91 11.05 4.13
CA ILE A 188 -4.80 9.65 4.53
C ILE A 188 -4.32 8.81 3.35
N ILE A 189 -4.96 8.93 2.19
CA ILE A 189 -4.62 8.16 0.97
C ILE A 189 -3.18 8.44 0.51
N ASP A 190 -2.77 9.71 0.51
CA ASP A 190 -1.43 10.16 0.11
C ASP A 190 -0.32 9.66 1.05
N SER A 191 -0.68 9.24 2.26
CA SER A 191 0.28 8.69 3.23
C SER A 191 0.47 7.17 3.08
N PHE A 192 -0.37 6.50 2.29
CA PHE A 192 -0.35 5.04 2.21
C PHE A 192 1.00 4.48 1.76
N SER A 193 1.46 3.47 2.50
CA SER A 193 2.51 2.56 2.02
C SER A 193 2.06 1.81 0.74
N PRO A 194 2.98 1.30 -0.10
CA PRO A 194 2.63 0.56 -1.30
C PRO A 194 1.61 -0.57 -1.10
N LEU A 195 1.61 -1.21 0.08
CA LEU A 195 0.57 -2.17 0.45
C LEU A 195 -0.83 -1.54 0.48
N TYR A 196 -1.04 -0.48 1.26
CA TYR A 196 -2.34 0.16 1.36
C TYR A 196 -2.73 0.84 0.05
N THR A 197 -1.78 1.45 -0.66
CA THR A 197 -2.04 1.96 -2.01
C THR A 197 -2.56 0.86 -2.93
N THR A 198 -1.97 -0.34 -2.87
CA THR A 198 -2.41 -1.51 -3.64
C THR A 198 -3.87 -1.86 -3.34
N LEU A 199 -4.20 -2.05 -2.06
CA LEU A 199 -5.56 -2.47 -1.64
C LEU A 199 -6.62 -1.44 -2.05
N PHE A 200 -6.34 -0.15 -1.90
CA PHE A 200 -7.28 0.92 -2.21
C PHE A 200 -7.41 1.20 -3.72
N HIS A 201 -6.50 0.68 -4.56
CA HIS A 201 -6.64 0.70 -6.02
C HIS A 201 -7.39 -0.52 -6.58
N TYR A 202 -7.59 -1.59 -5.79
CA TYR A 202 -8.27 -2.81 -6.25
C TYR A 202 -9.69 -2.59 -6.75
N PRO A 203 -10.54 -1.69 -6.20
CA PRO A 203 -11.84 -1.40 -6.78
C PRO A 203 -11.79 -1.02 -8.26
N LEU A 204 -10.87 -0.14 -8.66
CA LEU A 204 -10.68 0.26 -10.05
C LEU A 204 -10.06 -0.83 -10.91
N LEU A 205 -9.02 -1.50 -10.40
CA LEU A 205 -8.36 -2.58 -11.12
C LEU A 205 -9.32 -3.74 -11.39
N PHE A 206 -10.19 -4.08 -10.42
CA PHE A 206 -11.21 -5.10 -10.60
C PHE A 206 -12.27 -4.67 -11.63
N THR A 207 -12.61 -3.38 -11.64
CA THR A 207 -13.64 -2.81 -12.51
C THR A 207 -13.20 -2.74 -13.98
N TYR A 208 -11.95 -2.34 -14.25
CA TYR A 208 -11.46 -2.02 -15.60
C TYR A 208 -10.35 -2.95 -16.11
N TYR A 209 -9.63 -3.62 -15.22
CA TYR A 209 -8.51 -4.50 -15.57
C TYR A 209 -8.58 -5.87 -14.86
N PRO A 210 -9.75 -6.55 -14.81
CA PRO A 210 -9.93 -7.76 -14.00
C PRO A 210 -8.99 -8.90 -14.40
N ASN A 211 -8.68 -9.04 -15.69
CA ASN A 211 -7.74 -10.07 -16.17
C ASN A 211 -6.32 -9.82 -15.66
N ASN A 212 -5.88 -8.56 -15.63
CA ASN A 212 -4.56 -8.18 -15.11
C ASN A 212 -4.50 -8.37 -13.60
N LEU A 213 -5.56 -7.96 -12.89
CA LEU A 213 -5.66 -8.13 -11.44
C LEU A 213 -5.62 -9.61 -11.05
N ASN A 214 -6.44 -10.45 -11.68
CA ASN A 214 -6.48 -11.89 -11.41
C ASN A 214 -5.21 -12.64 -11.84
N GLY A 215 -4.48 -12.10 -12.82
CA GLY A 215 -3.21 -12.66 -13.29
C GLY A 215 -1.98 -12.23 -12.47
N ASN A 216 -2.15 -11.32 -11.51
CA ASN A 216 -1.07 -10.78 -10.69
C ASN A 216 -1.21 -11.23 -9.24
N HIS A 217 -0.09 -11.64 -8.65
CA HIS A 217 0.03 -11.86 -7.21
C HIS A 217 0.01 -10.52 -6.46
N LEU A 218 -0.44 -10.53 -5.20
CA LEU A 218 -0.45 -9.35 -4.31
C LEU A 218 0.95 -8.73 -4.21
N PHE A 219 2.00 -9.55 -4.08
CA PHE A 219 3.41 -9.13 -4.12
C PHE A 219 3.74 -8.21 -5.31
N SER A 220 3.22 -8.55 -6.49
CA SER A 220 3.52 -7.83 -7.73
C SER A 220 2.79 -6.50 -7.79
N SER A 221 1.57 -6.44 -7.28
CA SER A 221 0.84 -5.18 -7.13
C SER A 221 1.55 -4.26 -6.13
N ILE A 222 1.99 -4.79 -4.98
CA ILE A 222 2.78 -4.03 -3.99
C ILE A 222 4.08 -3.52 -4.61
N SER A 223 4.81 -4.39 -5.30
CA SER A 223 6.02 -4.02 -6.04
C SER A 223 5.74 -2.91 -7.04
N GLN A 224 4.57 -2.98 -7.72
CA GLN A 224 4.16 -1.97 -8.68
C GLN A 224 4.01 -0.59 -8.10
N PHE A 225 3.29 -0.49 -6.99
CA PHE A 225 3.16 0.79 -6.31
C PHE A 225 4.47 1.22 -5.65
N LEU A 226 5.33 0.31 -5.20
CA LEU A 226 6.64 0.69 -4.66
C LEU A 226 7.48 1.45 -5.70
N TYR A 227 7.79 0.85 -6.86
CA TYR A 227 8.70 1.50 -7.80
C TYR A 227 8.12 2.77 -8.47
N LEU A 228 6.79 2.88 -8.57
CA LEU A 228 6.13 4.09 -9.10
C LEU A 228 6.29 5.29 -8.17
N HIS A 229 6.38 5.06 -6.85
CA HIS A 229 6.61 6.11 -5.86
C HIS A 229 8.10 6.39 -5.62
N THR A 230 8.99 5.43 -5.85
CA THR A 230 10.43 5.61 -5.59
C THR A 230 11.18 6.24 -6.77
N ASN A 231 11.11 5.67 -7.97
CA ASN A 231 11.85 6.18 -9.13
C ASN A 231 11.17 5.78 -10.45
N THR A 232 10.41 6.73 -11.01
CA THR A 232 9.64 6.53 -12.24
C THR A 232 10.52 6.38 -13.49
N ASP A 233 11.75 6.90 -13.49
CA ASP A 233 12.67 6.84 -14.64
C ASP A 233 13.03 5.38 -14.98
N ILE A 234 13.24 4.56 -13.95
CA ILE A 234 13.68 3.17 -14.06
C ILE A 234 12.59 2.14 -13.79
N ALA A 235 11.42 2.58 -13.32
CA ALA A 235 10.28 1.73 -12.94
C ALA A 235 9.93 0.70 -14.03
N LYS A 236 9.90 1.12 -15.30
CA LYS A 236 9.59 0.22 -16.43
C LYS A 236 10.59 -0.94 -16.57
N HIS A 237 11.86 -0.70 -16.28
CA HIS A 237 12.93 -1.69 -16.42
C HIS A 237 12.91 -2.69 -15.27
N ILE A 238 12.71 -2.19 -14.05
CA ILE A 238 12.53 -3.03 -12.86
C ILE A 238 11.28 -3.88 -13.01
N HIS A 239 10.16 -3.31 -13.50
CA HIS A 239 8.94 -4.07 -13.76
C HIS A 239 9.15 -5.17 -14.81
N ALA A 240 9.87 -4.87 -15.90
CA ALA A 240 10.20 -5.88 -16.90
C ALA A 240 11.04 -7.03 -16.30
N PHE A 241 12.00 -6.71 -15.44
CA PHE A 241 12.81 -7.71 -14.75
C PHE A 241 11.99 -8.52 -13.74
N HIS A 242 11.12 -7.88 -12.97
CA HIS A 242 10.17 -8.56 -12.08
C HIS A 242 9.33 -9.58 -12.86
N ASN A 243 8.76 -9.20 -14.01
CA ASN A 243 7.97 -10.14 -14.81
C ASN A 243 8.81 -11.31 -15.32
N HIS A 244 10.07 -11.06 -15.70
CA HIS A 244 11.00 -12.11 -16.13
C HIS A 244 11.28 -13.14 -15.02
N ILE A 245 11.47 -12.68 -13.78
CA ILE A 245 11.83 -13.54 -12.63
C ILE A 245 10.64 -14.28 -12.04
N PHE A 246 9.51 -13.60 -11.87
CA PHE A 246 8.39 -14.14 -11.08
C PHE A 246 7.30 -14.80 -11.93
N TYR A 247 7.24 -14.53 -13.25
CA TYR A 247 6.12 -14.97 -14.07
C TYR A 247 6.52 -15.81 -15.29
N GLU A 248 5.71 -16.82 -15.58
CA GLU A 248 5.74 -17.54 -16.85
C GLU A 248 5.13 -16.69 -17.98
N GLU A 249 5.65 -16.89 -19.20
CA GLU A 249 5.06 -16.30 -20.39
C GLU A 249 3.91 -17.17 -20.89
N ASN A 250 2.69 -16.61 -20.93
CA ASN A 250 1.50 -17.17 -21.60
C ASN A 250 1.10 -18.61 -21.17
N PRO A 251 0.23 -18.79 -20.15
CA PRO A 251 -0.48 -17.77 -19.39
C PRO A 251 0.40 -17.13 -18.31
N ARG A 252 0.13 -15.85 -18.00
CA ARG A 252 0.80 -15.17 -16.89
C ARG A 252 0.42 -15.83 -15.57
N ARG A 253 1.37 -16.56 -14.99
CA ARG A 253 1.25 -17.24 -13.70
C ARG A 253 2.55 -17.07 -12.93
N VAL A 254 2.45 -17.03 -11.60
CA VAL A 254 3.63 -17.06 -10.74
C VAL A 254 4.38 -18.37 -11.01
N ARG A 255 5.69 -18.28 -11.25
CA ARG A 255 6.54 -19.45 -11.50
C ARG A 255 6.63 -20.33 -10.24
N THR A 256 6.78 -21.64 -10.45
CA THR A 256 7.12 -22.56 -9.38
C THR A 256 8.41 -22.12 -8.66
N GLY A 257 8.41 -22.20 -7.33
CA GLY A 257 9.48 -21.70 -6.46
C GLY A 257 9.21 -20.30 -5.89
N TRP A 258 8.09 -19.67 -6.24
CA TRP A 258 7.59 -18.42 -5.65
C TRP A 258 6.22 -18.62 -5.00
N GLU A 259 6.03 -19.75 -4.32
CA GLU A 259 4.84 -20.02 -3.49
C GLU A 259 4.95 -19.22 -2.18
N PHE A 260 4.60 -17.93 -2.24
CA PHE A 260 4.80 -16.96 -1.15
C PHE A 260 4.17 -17.39 0.18
N GLU A 261 3.06 -18.10 0.12
CA GLU A 261 2.31 -18.59 1.29
C GLU A 261 2.88 -19.89 1.89
N GLU A 262 3.64 -20.66 1.12
CA GLU A 262 4.07 -22.02 1.50
C GLU A 262 5.56 -22.09 1.87
N ILE A 263 6.40 -21.31 1.20
CA ILE A 263 7.85 -21.32 1.43
C ILE A 263 8.21 -20.51 2.68
N GLU A 264 9.17 -21.01 3.45
CA GLU A 264 9.71 -20.31 4.61
C GLU A 264 10.22 -18.90 4.23
N ARG A 265 9.84 -17.90 5.04
CA ARG A 265 10.15 -16.49 4.77
C ARG A 265 11.64 -16.21 4.59
N GLY A 266 12.50 -16.86 5.38
CA GLY A 266 13.95 -16.72 5.26
C GLY A 266 14.49 -17.21 3.91
N ILE A 267 13.92 -18.30 3.38
CA ILE A 267 14.26 -18.84 2.06
C ILE A 267 13.84 -17.84 0.98
N LEU A 268 12.61 -17.33 1.02
CA LEU A 268 12.10 -16.35 0.05
C LEU A 268 12.86 -15.02 0.08
N ILE A 269 13.29 -14.55 1.27
CA ILE A 269 14.16 -13.37 1.42
C ILE A 269 15.48 -13.60 0.69
N SER A 270 16.15 -14.73 0.97
CA SER A 270 17.42 -15.08 0.33
C SER A 270 17.28 -15.27 -1.19
N GLN A 271 16.22 -15.94 -1.64
CA GLN A 271 15.93 -16.15 -3.06
C GLN A 271 15.66 -14.83 -3.77
N THR A 272 14.87 -13.94 -3.16
CA THR A 272 14.59 -12.59 -3.72
C THR A 272 15.87 -11.80 -3.89
N LEU A 273 16.71 -11.71 -2.86
CA LEU A 273 18.01 -11.03 -2.92
C LEU A 273 18.91 -11.62 -4.02
N HIS A 274 19.04 -12.94 -4.06
CA HIS A 274 19.91 -13.62 -5.02
C HIS A 274 19.46 -13.41 -6.47
N ASN A 275 18.16 -13.51 -6.75
CA ASN A 275 17.62 -13.29 -8.09
C ASN A 275 17.71 -11.82 -8.50
N ALA A 276 17.47 -10.89 -7.57
CA ALA A 276 17.57 -9.45 -7.84
C ALA A 276 19.01 -9.03 -8.25
N LEU A 277 20.04 -9.61 -7.64
CA LEU A 277 21.45 -9.40 -8.01
C LEU A 277 21.77 -9.79 -9.46
N ASN A 278 20.98 -10.68 -10.06
CA ASN A 278 21.22 -11.19 -11.40
C ASN A 278 20.63 -10.31 -12.52
N ILE A 279 20.07 -9.13 -12.22
CA ILE A 279 19.54 -8.23 -13.27
C ILE A 279 20.57 -7.93 -14.38
N ARG A 280 21.84 -7.78 -14.02
CA ARG A 280 22.94 -7.52 -14.99
C ARG A 280 23.28 -8.72 -15.88
N GLN A 281 22.76 -9.91 -15.56
CA GLN A 281 22.87 -11.11 -16.39
C GLN A 281 21.61 -11.32 -17.25
N SER A 282 20.58 -10.49 -17.06
CA SER A 282 19.34 -10.55 -17.83
C SER A 282 19.39 -9.64 -19.07
N PRO A 283 18.42 -9.77 -20.00
CA PRO A 283 18.27 -8.84 -21.12
C PRO A 283 18.10 -7.36 -20.71
N ILE A 284 17.76 -7.08 -19.45
CA ILE A 284 17.59 -5.72 -18.92
C ILE A 284 18.94 -5.03 -18.69
N ALA A 285 20.06 -5.77 -18.63
CA ALA A 285 21.40 -5.21 -18.45
C ALA A 285 21.75 -4.10 -19.46
N ARG A 286 21.21 -4.20 -20.69
CA ARG A 286 21.41 -3.21 -21.77
C ARG A 286 20.82 -1.84 -21.45
N THR A 287 19.88 -1.74 -20.50
CA THR A 287 19.23 -0.49 -20.10
C THR A 287 19.95 0.21 -18.95
N ARG A 288 21.11 -0.31 -18.52
CA ARG A 288 21.98 0.34 -17.52
C ARG A 288 22.22 1.84 -17.75
N PRO A 289 22.40 2.35 -18.99
CA PRO A 289 22.53 3.80 -19.19
C PRO A 289 21.37 4.60 -18.58
N ASP A 290 20.14 4.11 -18.67
CA ASP A 290 18.95 4.79 -18.11
C ASP A 290 19.04 4.87 -16.57
N PHE A 291 19.55 3.81 -15.92
CA PHE A 291 19.79 3.82 -14.47
C PHE A 291 20.88 4.83 -14.07
N LEU A 292 21.90 5.01 -14.91
CA LEU A 292 22.97 5.98 -14.64
C LEU A 292 22.56 7.43 -14.89
N VAL A 293 21.43 7.70 -15.55
CA VAL A 293 20.94 9.07 -15.73
C VAL A 293 20.27 9.59 -14.45
N SER A 294 19.58 8.72 -13.72
CA SER A 294 18.88 9.11 -12.48
C SER A 294 19.88 9.29 -11.31
N ASP A 295 19.56 10.18 -10.38
CA ASP A 295 20.22 10.31 -9.06
C ASP A 295 19.23 10.00 -7.91
N ASN A 296 18.00 9.60 -8.25
CA ASN A 296 16.94 9.29 -7.30
C ASN A 296 17.11 7.87 -6.76
N TYR A 297 18.17 7.70 -5.97
CA TYR A 297 18.52 6.45 -5.29
C TYR A 297 18.81 6.71 -3.83
N LEU A 298 18.47 5.75 -2.97
CA LEU A 298 18.81 5.79 -1.56
C LEU A 298 20.33 5.71 -1.34
N MET A 299 21.01 4.80 -2.05
CA MET A 299 22.47 4.63 -2.00
C MET A 299 23.13 5.14 -3.30
N LYS A 300 22.85 6.40 -3.66
CA LYS A 300 23.37 7.03 -4.90
C LYS A 300 24.89 7.05 -4.99
N GLU A 301 25.58 6.99 -3.86
CA GLU A 301 27.03 6.88 -3.77
C GLU A 301 27.61 5.61 -4.40
N LEU A 302 26.80 4.56 -4.62
CA LEU A 302 27.23 3.34 -5.30
C LEU A 302 27.38 3.51 -6.83
N LYS A 303 26.92 4.64 -7.37
CA LYS A 303 26.90 4.91 -8.81
C LYS A 303 28.31 4.92 -9.39
N ASN A 304 28.56 3.99 -10.31
CA ASN A 304 29.85 3.70 -10.93
C ASN A 304 30.98 3.30 -9.96
N GLU A 305 30.64 2.94 -8.72
CA GLU A 305 31.60 2.42 -7.77
C GLU A 305 31.94 0.96 -8.03
N SER A 306 33.10 0.55 -7.52
CA SER A 306 33.53 -0.85 -7.50
C SER A 306 33.56 -1.35 -6.07
N ILE A 307 32.68 -2.28 -5.73
CA ILE A 307 32.43 -2.75 -4.36
C ILE A 307 32.48 -4.28 -4.29
N PRO A 308 33.01 -4.90 -3.22
CA PRO A 308 32.87 -6.34 -3.02
C PRO A 308 31.40 -6.75 -2.88
N LEU A 309 31.02 -7.90 -3.44
CA LEU A 309 29.63 -8.37 -3.40
C LEU A 309 29.10 -8.54 -1.96
N ASP A 310 29.93 -9.03 -1.05
CA ASP A 310 29.52 -9.25 0.34
C ASP A 310 29.28 -7.92 1.06
N ALA A 311 30.10 -6.90 0.81
CA ALA A 311 29.90 -5.56 1.34
C ALA A 311 28.62 -4.91 0.79
N PHE A 312 28.27 -5.18 -0.48
CA PHE A 312 27.00 -4.73 -1.04
C PHE A 312 25.80 -5.41 -0.39
N LYS A 313 25.86 -6.73 -0.15
CA LYS A 313 24.78 -7.45 0.56
C LYS A 313 24.59 -6.93 1.98
N GLU A 314 25.69 -6.72 2.71
CA GLU A 314 25.65 -6.13 4.06
C GLU A 314 25.02 -4.73 4.03
N LEU A 315 25.38 -3.91 3.03
CA LEU A 315 24.78 -2.59 2.84
C LEU A 315 23.27 -2.68 2.57
N ILE A 316 22.81 -3.59 1.70
CA ILE A 316 21.38 -3.81 1.47
C ILE A 316 20.68 -4.23 2.77
N THR A 317 21.22 -5.20 3.50
CA THR A 317 20.66 -5.62 4.80
C THR A 317 20.55 -4.44 5.76
N ARG A 318 21.62 -3.66 5.90
CA ARG A 318 21.63 -2.47 6.76
C ARG A 318 20.59 -1.44 6.31
N THR A 319 20.45 -1.20 5.01
CA THR A 319 19.42 -0.31 4.47
C THR A 319 18.00 -0.78 4.84
N ILE A 320 17.72 -2.09 4.77
CA ILE A 320 16.42 -2.63 5.20
C ILE A 320 16.20 -2.40 6.71
N GLU A 321 17.20 -2.68 7.54
CA GLU A 321 17.05 -2.62 9.00
C GLU A 321 17.09 -1.18 9.55
N GLU A 322 17.86 -0.27 8.96
CA GLU A 322 18.06 1.09 9.48
C GLU A 322 17.18 2.14 8.78
N TYR A 323 17.03 2.06 7.45
CA TYR A 323 16.23 3.05 6.71
C TYR A 323 14.75 2.68 6.68
N TYR A 324 14.45 1.42 6.37
CA TYR A 324 13.07 0.92 6.38
C TYR A 324 12.63 0.46 7.77
N GLU A 325 13.53 0.39 8.76
CA GLU A 325 13.25 -0.02 10.14
C GLU A 325 12.57 -1.40 10.23
N ILE A 326 12.87 -2.32 9.30
CA ILE A 326 12.31 -3.67 9.28
C ILE A 326 13.28 -4.65 9.93
N ASN A 327 12.87 -5.26 11.03
CA ASN A 327 13.65 -6.30 11.69
C ASN A 327 13.51 -7.64 10.95
N LEU A 328 14.56 -8.05 10.25
CA LEU A 328 14.57 -9.28 9.45
C LEU A 328 14.34 -10.54 10.30
N ASN A 329 14.84 -10.58 11.54
CA ASN A 329 14.64 -11.72 12.43
C ASN A 329 13.16 -11.87 12.80
N GLU A 330 12.49 -10.76 13.11
CA GLU A 330 11.05 -10.78 13.40
C GLU A 330 10.22 -11.23 12.19
N VAL A 331 10.64 -10.86 10.98
CA VAL A 331 9.98 -11.32 9.76
C VAL A 331 10.12 -12.82 9.60
N VAL A 332 11.34 -13.36 9.77
CA VAL A 332 11.64 -14.80 9.67
C VAL A 332 10.89 -15.60 10.73
N GLU A 333 10.79 -15.06 11.95
CA GLU A 333 10.01 -15.65 13.05
C GLU A 333 8.49 -15.57 12.85
N GLY A 334 8.01 -14.91 11.79
CA GLY A 334 6.58 -14.81 11.47
C GLY A 334 5.82 -13.79 12.31
N LYS A 335 6.50 -12.83 12.95
CA LYS A 335 5.85 -11.80 13.79
C LYS A 335 5.10 -10.74 12.98
N LEU A 336 5.54 -10.47 11.76
CA LEU A 336 4.83 -9.61 10.82
C LEU A 336 3.73 -10.38 10.08
N ASN A 337 2.65 -9.69 9.72
CA ASN A 337 1.61 -10.28 8.88
C ASN A 337 2.14 -10.59 7.46
N HIS A 338 1.37 -11.35 6.68
CA HIS A 338 1.84 -11.82 5.38
C HIS A 338 2.04 -10.66 4.39
N ALA A 339 1.17 -9.65 4.42
CA ALA A 339 1.28 -8.50 3.53
C ALA A 339 2.52 -7.62 3.82
N GLU A 340 2.87 -7.43 5.09
CA GLU A 340 4.12 -6.77 5.51
C GLU A 340 5.34 -7.53 5.00
N PHE A 341 5.31 -8.87 5.07
CA PHE A 341 6.35 -9.71 4.50
C PHE A 341 6.45 -9.54 2.97
N LEU A 342 5.34 -9.51 2.23
CA LEU A 342 5.37 -9.26 0.79
C LEU A 342 5.90 -7.86 0.45
N GLN A 343 5.59 -6.85 1.26
CA GLN A 343 6.13 -5.50 1.11
C GLN A 343 7.65 -5.48 1.35
N LEU A 344 8.16 -6.21 2.34
CA LEU A 344 9.60 -6.39 2.52
C LEU A 344 10.25 -7.01 1.28
N LEU A 345 9.68 -8.09 0.73
CA LEU A 345 10.22 -8.72 -0.48
C LEU A 345 10.27 -7.73 -1.65
N ALA A 346 9.24 -6.88 -1.78
CA ALA A 346 9.21 -5.85 -2.83
C ALA A 346 10.33 -4.83 -2.65
N ILE A 347 10.60 -4.39 -1.42
CA ILE A 347 11.70 -3.48 -1.08
C ILE A 347 13.05 -4.14 -1.39
N ILE A 348 13.29 -5.36 -0.91
CA ILE A 348 14.54 -6.09 -1.18
C ILE A 348 14.75 -6.23 -2.68
N PHE A 349 13.72 -6.61 -3.42
CA PHE A 349 13.80 -6.76 -4.87
C PHE A 349 14.16 -5.44 -5.55
N TYR A 350 13.45 -4.35 -5.23
CA TYR A 350 13.68 -3.03 -5.81
C TYR A 350 15.08 -2.51 -5.48
N GLU A 351 15.43 -2.43 -4.20
CA GLU A 351 16.70 -1.86 -3.73
C GLU A 351 17.90 -2.62 -4.30
N THR A 352 17.85 -3.94 -4.27
CA THR A 352 18.93 -4.78 -4.81
C THR A 352 19.06 -4.59 -6.33
N THR A 353 17.94 -4.60 -7.06
CA THR A 353 17.92 -4.48 -8.51
C THR A 353 18.44 -3.12 -8.98
N ALA A 354 17.90 -2.05 -8.39
CA ALA A 354 18.26 -0.66 -8.73
C ALA A 354 19.75 -0.41 -8.48
N HIS A 355 20.25 -0.79 -7.30
CA HIS A 355 21.62 -0.51 -6.91
C HIS A 355 22.65 -1.43 -7.61
N THR A 356 22.26 -2.66 -7.95
CA THR A 356 23.09 -3.54 -8.79
C THR A 356 23.36 -2.93 -10.17
N MET A 357 22.38 -2.23 -10.76
CA MET A 357 22.51 -1.63 -12.08
C MET A 357 23.46 -0.43 -12.10
N ILE A 358 23.52 0.37 -11.02
CA ILE A 358 24.37 1.57 -10.98
C ILE A 358 25.83 1.26 -10.63
N ILE A 359 26.12 0.13 -9.96
CA ILE A 359 27.49 -0.33 -9.68
C ILE A 359 28.26 -0.58 -10.98
N LYS A 360 29.55 -0.24 -11.00
CA LYS A 360 30.42 -0.48 -12.16
C LYS A 360 30.76 -1.97 -12.27
N GLU A 361 31.36 -2.52 -11.23
CA GLU A 361 31.79 -3.92 -11.17
C GLU A 361 31.91 -4.43 -9.73
N TRP A 362 31.80 -5.75 -9.56
CA TRP A 362 32.07 -6.41 -8.30
C TRP A 362 33.58 -6.56 -8.11
N LYS A 363 34.13 -6.03 -7.01
CA LYS A 363 35.53 -6.28 -6.66
C LYS A 363 35.70 -7.75 -6.32
N THR A 364 36.53 -8.45 -7.08
CA THR A 364 36.99 -9.79 -6.70
C THR A 364 37.94 -9.62 -5.53
N SER A 365 37.60 -10.21 -4.39
CA SER A 365 38.56 -10.41 -3.32
C SER A 365 39.65 -11.33 -3.86
N LEU A 366 40.84 -10.77 -4.15
CA LEU A 366 42.03 -11.57 -4.39
C LEU A 366 42.27 -12.40 -3.13
N LYS A 367 41.81 -13.67 -3.13
CA LYS A 367 42.32 -14.66 -2.20
C LYS A 367 43.80 -14.80 -2.52
N VAL A 368 44.64 -14.15 -1.73
CA VAL A 368 46.06 -14.47 -1.67
C VAL A 368 46.12 -15.91 -1.17
N ILE A 369 46.27 -16.85 -2.11
CA ILE A 369 46.65 -18.21 -1.81
C ILE A 369 48.09 -18.09 -1.29
N LYS A 370 48.27 -18.22 0.03
CA LYS A 370 49.58 -18.45 0.63
C LYS A 370 49.86 -19.94 0.66
#